data_AF-F1Z6R2-F1
#
_entry.id   AF-F1Z6R2-F1
#
_cell.length_a   1.000
_cell.length_b   1.000
_cell.length_c   1.000
_cell.angle_alpha   90.00
_cell.angle_beta   90.00
_cell.angle_gamma   90.00
#
_symmetry.space_group_name_H-M   'P 1'
#
loop_
_entity.id
_entity.type
_entity.pdbx_description
1 polymer ?
#
loop_
_entity_poly.entity_id
_entity_poly.type
_entity_poly.pdbx_seq_one_letter_code
_entity_poly.pdbx_strand_id
1 'polypeptide(L)'
;MSLVLAVLLSGIIPPDSTPALQAVKTCDRTEIRKMISAEPHRRTEFAAAAYAEQRAIATERTALLSGPTSSSPSGQATAATAMASVDARQRQLDDAKATEKLWRDLFDEMRADFLANCNGNRLEH
;
A
#
# COMPACT_ATOMS: atom_id res chain seq x y z
N MET A 1 28.06 6.41 -10.44
CA MET A 1 27.28 5.16 -10.38
C MET A 1 27.17 4.81 -8.91
N SER A 2 26.03 5.00 -8.26
CA SER A 2 24.80 4.22 -8.47
C SER A 2 23.53 5.07 -8.38
N LEU A 3 22.86 5.23 -9.52
CA LEU A 3 21.40 5.43 -9.55
C LEU A 3 20.79 4.05 -9.27
N VAL A 4 20.44 3.75 -8.02
CA VAL A 4 19.66 2.55 -7.70
C VAL A 4 18.29 3.01 -7.22
N LEU A 5 17.37 3.00 -8.19
CA LEU A 5 16.03 2.43 -8.06
C LEU A 5 15.06 3.10 -7.07
N ALA A 6 14.59 4.30 -7.43
CA ALA A 6 13.38 4.90 -6.87
C ALA A 6 12.08 4.43 -7.59
N VAL A 7 11.97 3.15 -7.99
CA VAL A 7 10.87 2.67 -8.87
C VAL A 7 10.12 1.44 -8.31
N LEU A 8 9.86 1.39 -7.00
CA LEU A 8 9.02 0.30 -6.44
C LEU A 8 7.71 0.78 -5.77
N LEU A 9 7.41 2.08 -5.77
CA LEU A 9 6.21 2.59 -5.09
C LEU A 9 4.91 2.51 -5.91
N SER A 10 4.94 2.12 -7.18
CA SER A 10 3.73 2.07 -8.02
C SER A 10 2.70 1.03 -7.55
N GLY A 11 3.11 0.01 -6.79
CA GLY A 11 2.23 -1.03 -6.24
C GLY A 11 1.62 -0.74 -4.87
N ILE A 12 1.88 0.44 -4.31
CA ILE A 12 1.54 0.78 -2.91
C ILE A 12 0.47 1.88 -2.85
N ILE A 13 0.03 2.41 -3.99
CA ILE A 13 -0.98 3.47 -4.03
C ILE A 13 -2.36 2.88 -3.67
N PRO A 14 -3.00 3.36 -2.60
CA PRO A 14 -4.33 2.91 -2.22
C PRO A 14 -5.36 3.32 -3.30
N PRO A 15 -6.44 2.54 -3.50
CA PRO A 15 -7.49 2.89 -4.44
C PRO A 15 -8.23 4.17 -4.05
N ASP A 16 -8.68 4.94 -5.05
CA ASP A 16 -9.67 6.00 -4.83
C ASP A 16 -11.02 5.35 -4.47
N SER A 17 -11.62 5.79 -3.36
CA SER A 17 -12.91 5.29 -2.89
C SER A 17 -14.11 5.91 -3.58
N THR A 18 -13.94 7.04 -4.28
CA THR A 18 -15.04 7.76 -4.92
C THR A 18 -15.84 6.88 -5.89
N PRO A 19 -15.23 6.11 -6.81
CA PRO A 19 -15.98 5.24 -7.71
C PRO A 19 -16.72 4.12 -6.99
N ALA A 20 -16.11 3.57 -5.92
CA ALA A 20 -16.70 2.49 -5.15
C ALA A 20 -17.93 2.95 -4.36
N LEU A 21 -17.83 4.11 -3.69
CA LEU A 21 -18.94 4.73 -2.97
C LEU A 21 -20.10 5.09 -3.91
N GLN A 22 -19.79 5.61 -5.10
CA GLN A 22 -20.80 5.93 -6.09
C GLN A 22 -21.54 4.67 -6.58
N ALA A 23 -20.82 3.57 -6.81
CA ALA A 23 -21.42 2.30 -7.23
C ALA A 23 -22.36 1.72 -6.16
N VAL A 24 -22.02 1.83 -4.88
CA VAL A 24 -22.94 1.46 -3.78
C VAL A 24 -24.18 2.36 -3.78
N LYS A 25 -23.98 3.67 -3.87
CA LYS A 25 -25.07 4.67 -3.86
C LYS A 25 -26.09 4.46 -4.97
N THR A 26 -25.65 4.06 -6.16
CA THR A 26 -26.53 3.83 -7.32
C THR A 26 -26.91 2.36 -7.51
N CYS A 27 -26.54 1.49 -6.57
CA CYS A 27 -26.72 0.04 -6.70
C CYS A 27 -26.18 -0.53 -8.03
N ASP A 28 -25.04 -0.02 -8.52
CA ASP A 28 -24.40 -0.51 -9.74
C ASP A 28 -23.78 -1.90 -9.51
N ARG A 29 -24.56 -2.93 -9.88
CA ARG A 29 -24.17 -4.34 -9.77
C ARG A 29 -22.96 -4.69 -10.62
N THR A 30 -22.76 -4.04 -11.76
CA THR A 30 -21.68 -4.38 -12.68
C THR A 30 -20.36 -3.90 -12.10
N GLU A 31 -20.30 -2.65 -11.65
CA GLU A 31 -19.07 -2.10 -11.07
C GLU A 31 -18.73 -2.79 -9.73
N ILE A 32 -19.71 -3.03 -8.85
CA ILE A 32 -19.48 -3.73 -7.58
C ILE A 32 -18.93 -5.14 -7.80
N ARG A 33 -19.48 -5.91 -8.75
CA ARG A 33 -18.97 -7.26 -9.07
C ARG A 33 -17.54 -7.21 -9.61
N LYS A 34 -17.25 -6.27 -10.51
CA LYS A 34 -15.90 -6.06 -11.05
C LYS A 34 -14.91 -5.75 -9.94
N MET A 35 -15.23 -4.80 -9.06
CA MET A 35 -14.37 -4.44 -7.92
C MET A 35 -14.14 -5.63 -6.98
N ILE A 36 -15.20 -6.37 -6.60
CA ILE A 36 -15.10 -7.57 -5.77
C ILE A 36 -14.20 -8.63 -6.42
N SER A 37 -14.29 -8.83 -7.74
CA SER A 37 -13.47 -9.82 -8.44
C SER A 37 -12.00 -9.43 -8.55
N ALA A 38 -11.70 -8.13 -8.63
CA ALA A 38 -10.35 -7.60 -8.76
C ALA A 38 -9.61 -7.48 -7.41
N GLU A 39 -10.36 -7.27 -6.32
CA GLU A 39 -9.79 -6.97 -5.01
C GLU A 39 -8.82 -8.04 -4.45
N PRO A 40 -9.06 -9.37 -4.60
CA PRO A 40 -8.10 -10.36 -4.15
C PRO A 40 -6.73 -10.23 -4.82
N HIS A 41 -6.70 -9.99 -6.14
CA HIS A 41 -5.45 -9.83 -6.88
C HIS A 41 -4.70 -8.58 -6.40
N ARG A 42 -5.41 -7.46 -6.29
CA ARG A 42 -4.85 -6.19 -5.79
C ARG A 42 -4.26 -6.33 -4.38
N ARG A 43 -4.98 -7.01 -3.47
CA ARG A 43 -4.50 -7.28 -2.10
C ARG A 43 -3.21 -8.12 -2.11
N THR A 44 -3.11 -9.10 -3.01
CA THR A 44 -1.89 -9.91 -3.20
C THR A 44 -0.74 -9.08 -3.76
N GLU A 45 -0.98 -8.26 -4.77
CA GLU A 45 0.04 -7.37 -5.36
C GLU A 45 0.60 -6.40 -4.31
N PHE A 46 -0.28 -5.75 -3.54
CA PHE A 46 0.13 -4.89 -2.44
C PHE A 46 0.96 -5.65 -1.40
N ALA A 47 0.50 -6.85 -0.98
CA ALA A 47 1.21 -7.64 0.02
C ALA A 47 2.61 -8.08 -0.46
N ALA A 48 2.73 -8.46 -1.73
CA ALA A 48 4.01 -8.82 -2.34
C ALA A 48 4.97 -7.61 -2.40
N ALA A 49 4.48 -6.45 -2.81
CA ALA A 49 5.27 -5.21 -2.86
C ALA A 49 5.72 -4.77 -1.46
N ALA A 50 4.80 -4.74 -0.49
CA ALA A 50 5.09 -4.37 0.89
C ALA A 50 6.13 -5.31 1.54
N TYR A 51 6.02 -6.62 1.28
CA TYR A 51 7.00 -7.60 1.75
C TYR A 51 8.38 -7.37 1.12
N ALA A 52 8.44 -7.15 -0.20
CA ALA A 52 9.69 -6.90 -0.90
C ALA A 52 10.41 -5.66 -0.35
N GLU A 53 9.67 -4.56 -0.12
CA GLU A 53 10.22 -3.32 0.43
C GLU A 53 10.69 -3.51 1.89
N GLN A 54 9.89 -4.17 2.73
CA GLN A 54 10.30 -4.45 4.11
C GLN A 54 11.59 -5.28 4.17
N ARG A 55 11.72 -6.27 3.28
CA ARG A 55 12.94 -7.09 3.17
C ARG A 55 14.14 -6.26 2.74
N ALA A 56 13.96 -5.35 1.76
CA ALA A 56 15.01 -4.45 1.32
C ALA A 56 15.48 -3.52 2.45
N ILE A 57 14.55 -2.88 3.16
CA ILE A 57 14.84 -2.02 4.33
C ILE A 57 15.59 -2.83 5.40
N ALA A 58 15.12 -4.03 5.74
CA ALA A 58 15.79 -4.85 6.76
C ALA A 58 17.23 -5.20 6.37
N THR A 59 17.44 -5.59 5.11
CA THR A 59 18.78 -5.93 4.58
C THR A 59 19.71 -4.72 4.63
N GLU A 60 19.23 -3.56 4.18
CA GLU A 60 20.02 -2.32 4.16
C GLU A 60 20.34 -1.82 5.57
N ARG A 61 19.36 -1.87 6.48
CA ARG A 61 19.56 -1.51 7.89
C ARG A 61 20.62 -2.40 8.54
N THR A 62 20.57 -3.71 8.32
CA THR A 62 21.61 -4.62 8.83
C THR A 62 22.98 -4.30 8.25
N ALA A 63 23.08 -4.02 6.94
CA ALA A 63 24.35 -3.65 6.31
C ALA A 63 24.94 -2.36 6.90
N LEU A 64 24.11 -1.35 7.18
CA LEU A 64 24.55 -0.10 7.80
C LEU A 64 25.00 -0.28 9.26
N LEU A 65 24.34 -1.17 10.01
CA LEU A 65 24.67 -1.43 11.42
C LEU A 65 25.89 -2.35 11.59
N SER A 66 26.14 -3.26 10.64
CA SER A 66 27.25 -4.21 10.69
C SER A 66 28.49 -3.77 9.89
N GLY A 67 28.37 -2.70 9.09
CA GLY A 67 29.47 -2.16 8.29
C GLY A 67 30.56 -1.52 9.16
N PRO A 68 31.80 -1.40 8.65
CA PRO A 68 32.86 -0.70 9.35
C PRO A 68 32.44 0.77 9.50
N THR A 69 32.20 1.20 10.74
CA THR A 69 31.96 2.61 11.05
C THR A 69 33.26 3.35 10.78
N SER A 70 33.25 4.18 9.74
CA SER A 70 34.37 5.11 9.52
C SER A 70 34.49 6.00 10.75
N SER A 71 35.64 5.92 11.44
CA SER A 71 35.97 6.77 12.59
C SER A 71 36.11 8.25 12.22
N SER A 72 36.28 8.58 10.94
CA SER A 72 36.26 9.97 10.45
C SER A 72 34.87 10.60 10.59
N PRO A 73 34.77 11.89 10.98
CA PRO A 73 33.52 12.65 11.00
C PRO A 73 32.72 12.58 9.70
N SER A 74 33.41 12.59 8.54
CA SER A 74 32.76 12.51 7.22
C SER A 74 32.07 11.17 6.98
N GLY A 75 32.66 10.07 7.43
CA GLY A 75 32.06 8.75 7.27
C GLY A 75 30.92 8.50 8.27
N GLN A 76 30.99 9.07 9.47
CA GLN A 76 29.87 9.07 10.41
C GLN A 76 28.65 9.84 9.85
N ALA A 77 28.88 11.02 9.27
CA ALA A 77 27.82 11.81 8.63
C ALA A 77 27.17 11.07 7.44
N THR A 78 27.97 10.35 6.66
CA THR A 78 27.49 9.53 5.54
C THR A 78 26.61 8.39 6.03
N ALA A 79 27.04 7.65 7.06
CA ALA A 79 26.26 6.56 7.64
C ALA A 79 24.95 7.05 8.27
N ALA A 80 24.97 8.20 8.96
CA ALA A 80 23.77 8.82 9.50
C ALA A 80 22.76 9.22 8.41
N THR A 81 23.25 9.77 7.30
CA THR A 81 22.40 10.13 6.15
C THR A 81 21.78 8.89 5.51
N ALA A 82 22.55 7.81 5.35
CA ALA A 82 22.03 6.55 4.83
C ALA A 82 20.96 5.94 5.76
N MET A 83 21.19 5.96 7.08
CA MET A 83 20.20 5.49 8.06
C MET A 83 18.90 6.32 8.00
N ALA A 84 19.02 7.64 7.90
CA ALA A 84 17.85 8.53 7.76
C ALA A 84 17.01 8.22 6.51
N SER A 85 17.66 7.83 5.40
CA SER A 85 16.97 7.40 4.17
C SER A 85 16.20 6.08 4.38
N VAL A 86 16.81 5.10 5.06
CA VAL A 86 16.14 3.83 5.41
C VAL A 86 14.93 4.07 6.31
N ASP A 87 15.05 4.96 7.28
CA ASP A 87 13.96 5.29 8.19
C ASP A 87 12.83 6.05 7.49
N ALA A 88 13.15 6.94 6.54
CA ALA A 88 12.14 7.61 5.72
C ALA A 88 11.33 6.59 4.90
N ARG A 89 11.99 5.61 4.28
CA ARG A 89 11.33 4.52 3.54
C ARG A 89 10.46 3.65 4.44
N GLN A 90 10.93 3.33 5.65
CA GLN A 90 10.13 2.58 6.62
C GLN A 90 8.83 3.32 6.95
N ARG A 91 8.89 4.63 7.23
CA ARG A 91 7.70 5.44 7.51
C ARG A 91 6.73 5.46 6.33
N GLN A 92 7.25 5.63 5.10
CA GLN A 92 6.42 5.59 3.89
C GLN A 92 5.71 4.24 3.72
N LEU A 93 6.41 3.12 3.99
CA LEU A 93 5.81 1.78 3.95
C LEU A 93 4.75 1.60 5.05
N ASP A 94 4.97 2.15 6.23
CA ASP A 94 4.01 2.08 7.33
C ASP A 94 2.74 2.90 7.03
N ASP A 95 2.88 4.12 6.51
CA ASP A 95 1.75 4.96 6.08
C ASP A 95 0.92 4.29 4.98
N ALA A 96 1.60 3.64 4.04
CA ALA A 96 0.98 2.84 3.00
C ALA A 96 0.16 1.66 3.56
N LYS A 97 0.74 0.89 4.49
CA LYS A 97 0.05 -0.23 5.14
C LYS A 97 -1.14 0.23 5.96
N ALA A 98 -1.03 1.38 6.62
CA ALA A 98 -2.15 1.99 7.33
C ALA A 98 -3.28 2.36 6.37
N THR A 99 -2.95 2.98 5.23
CA THR A 99 -3.96 3.38 4.24
C THR A 99 -4.60 2.18 3.55
N GLU A 100 -3.82 1.15 3.22
CA GLU A 100 -4.35 -0.11 2.70
C GLU A 100 -5.29 -0.79 3.70
N LYS A 101 -4.99 -0.75 5.00
CA LYS A 101 -5.90 -1.28 6.02
C LYS A 101 -7.22 -0.52 6.00
N LEU A 102 -7.18 0.81 5.97
CA LEU A 102 -8.38 1.65 5.91
C LEU A 102 -9.21 1.38 4.64
N TRP A 103 -8.55 1.17 3.49
CA TRP A 103 -9.23 0.76 2.27
C TRP A 103 -9.96 -0.57 2.43
N ARG A 104 -9.31 -1.59 3.01
CA ARG A 104 -9.93 -2.90 3.22
C ARG A 104 -11.14 -2.81 4.13
N ASP A 105 -11.01 -2.08 5.25
CA ASP A 105 -12.11 -1.84 6.17
C ASP A 105 -13.28 -1.16 5.44
N LEU A 106 -13.03 -0.08 4.69
CA LEU A 106 -14.04 0.63 3.90
C LEU A 106 -14.69 -0.25 2.83
N PHE A 107 -13.89 -1.07 2.13
CA PHE A 107 -14.38 -1.97 1.09
C PHE A 107 -15.34 -3.02 1.65
N ASP A 108 -15.01 -3.58 2.81
CA ASP A 108 -15.84 -4.57 3.47
C ASP A 108 -17.17 -3.95 3.95
N GLU A 109 -17.15 -2.72 4.47
CA GLU A 109 -18.36 -1.94 4.81
C GLU A 109 -19.22 -1.62 3.58
N MET A 110 -18.62 -1.15 2.49
CA MET A 110 -19.32 -0.89 1.21
C MET A 110 -20.00 -2.14 0.66
N ARG A 111 -19.33 -3.29 0.76
CA ARG A 111 -19.90 -4.58 0.36
C ARG A 111 -21.09 -4.95 1.24
N ALA A 112 -20.98 -4.78 2.56
CA ALA A 112 -22.08 -5.03 3.48
C ALA A 112 -23.28 -4.13 3.19
N ASP A 113 -23.06 -2.83 2.98
CA ASP A 113 -24.10 -1.85 2.62
C ASP A 113 -24.82 -2.23 1.31
N PHE A 114 -24.05 -2.54 0.26
CA PHE A 114 -24.60 -3.01 -1.01
C PHE A 114 -25.44 -4.27 -0.84
N LEU A 115 -24.96 -5.25 -0.07
CA LEU A 115 -25.68 -6.48 0.23
C LEU A 115 -26.85 -6.28 1.20
N ALA A 116 -26.99 -5.16 1.88
CA ALA A 116 -28.17 -4.87 2.68
C ALA A 116 -29.24 -4.16 1.84
N ASN A 117 -28.81 -3.23 0.98
CA ASN A 117 -29.71 -2.24 0.38
C ASN A 117 -29.97 -2.45 -1.13
N CYS A 118 -29.11 -3.19 -1.85
CA CYS A 118 -29.21 -3.39 -3.30
C CYS A 118 -29.69 -4.79 -3.72
N ASN A 119 -30.20 -5.59 -2.76
CA ASN A 119 -30.73 -6.94 -2.96
C ASN A 119 -32.09 -6.99 -3.70
N GLY A 120 -32.71 -5.83 -3.91
CA GLY A 120 -34.03 -5.76 -4.53
C GLY A 120 -33.98 -6.01 -6.04
N ASN A 121 -34.74 -6.99 -6.51
CA ASN A 121 -35.39 -6.96 -7.82
C ASN A 121 -36.33 -5.74 -7.89
N ARG A 122 -35.79 -4.51 -7.90
CA ARG A 122 -36.58 -3.37 -8.34
C ARG A 122 -36.63 -3.48 -9.86
N LEU A 123 -37.63 -4.21 -10.35
CA LEU A 123 -38.17 -4.04 -11.69
C LEU A 123 -38.48 -2.55 -11.80
N GLU A 124 -37.63 -1.79 -12.48
CA GLU A 124 -37.98 -0.45 -12.90
C GLU A 124 -39.23 -0.56 -13.79
N HIS A 125 -40.30 0.11 -13.36
CA HIS A 125 -41.46 0.43 -14.19
C HIS A 125 -41.11 1.60 -15.11
#